data_AF-B5X9G7-F1
#
_entry.id   AF-B5X9G7-F1
#
_cell.length_a   1.000
_cell.length_b   1.000
_cell.length_c   1.000
_cell.angle_alpha   90.00
_cell.angle_beta   90.00
_cell.angle_gamma   90.00
#
_symmetry.space_group_name_H-M   'P 1'
#
loop_
_entity.id
_entity.type
_entity.pdbx_description
1 polymer ?
#
loop_
_entity_poly.entity_id
_entity_poly.type
_entity_poly.pdbx_seq_one_letter_code
_entity_poly.pdbx_strand_id
1 'polypeptide(L)'
;MLRICVALCVLATCWAQDCQVSNIQVMQNFDRSRYTGRWYAVAKKDPVGLFLLDNVVAQFSVDESGKMTAAAHGRVIILNNWEMCANMFGTFEDTPDPAKFKMRYWGAASYLQTGNDDHWVIDTDYDNYAIHYSCREVDLDGTCLDGYSFIFSRHPTGLRPEDQKIATNKKKEICFLGKYRRVGHTGFCESS
;
A
#
# COMPACT_ATOMS: atom_id res chain seq x y z
N MET A 1 -27.15 -12.61 59.60
CA MET A 1 -27.11 -11.79 58.37
C MET A 1 -25.87 -12.20 57.59
N LEU A 2 -26.02 -13.02 56.54
CA LEU A 2 -24.91 -13.55 55.75
C LEU A 2 -24.75 -12.67 54.50
N ARG A 3 -23.66 -11.91 54.43
CA ARG A 3 -23.32 -11.09 53.26
C ARG A 3 -22.51 -11.93 52.29
N ILE A 4 -23.13 -12.35 51.18
CA ILE A 4 -22.46 -12.99 50.06
C ILE A 4 -21.87 -11.88 49.19
N CYS A 5 -20.54 -11.73 49.21
CA CYS A 5 -19.84 -10.85 48.27
C CYS A 5 -19.59 -11.62 46.98
N VAL A 6 -20.36 -11.33 45.94
CA VAL A 6 -20.11 -11.83 44.58
C VAL A 6 -19.04 -10.95 43.95
N ALA A 7 -17.84 -11.51 43.75
CA ALA A 7 -16.78 -10.86 42.99
C ALA A 7 -17.07 -10.99 41.49
N LEU A 8 -17.43 -9.88 40.84
CA LEU A 8 -17.58 -9.80 39.39
C LEU A 8 -16.18 -9.68 38.77
N CYS A 9 -15.61 -10.79 38.31
CA CYS A 9 -14.42 -10.77 37.46
C CYS A 9 -14.82 -10.24 36.07
N VAL A 10 -14.49 -8.99 35.78
CA VAL A 10 -14.55 -8.45 34.41
C VAL A 10 -13.42 -9.12 33.63
N LEU A 11 -13.76 -10.14 32.84
CA LEU A 11 -12.84 -10.69 31.84
C LEU A 11 -12.54 -9.60 30.83
N ALA A 12 -11.38 -8.96 30.96
CA ALA A 12 -10.83 -8.13 29.92
C ALA A 12 -10.61 -9.03 28.70
N THR A 13 -11.47 -8.92 27.70
CA THR A 13 -11.21 -9.53 26.41
C THR A 13 -9.99 -8.81 25.83
N CYS A 14 -8.82 -9.45 25.87
CA CYS A 14 -7.72 -9.06 25.00
C CYS A 14 -8.22 -9.28 23.59
N TRP A 15 -8.63 -8.21 22.90
CA TRP A 15 -8.84 -8.24 21.47
C TRP A 15 -7.47 -8.46 20.84
N ALA A 16 -7.09 -9.73 20.65
CA ALA A 16 -5.95 -10.08 19.85
C ALA A 16 -6.19 -9.50 18.46
N GLN A 17 -5.24 -8.68 17.99
CA GLN A 17 -5.34 -8.10 16.68
C GLN A 17 -5.16 -9.21 15.64
N ASP A 18 -6.18 -9.42 14.81
CA ASP A 18 -6.11 -10.38 13.71
C ASP A 18 -5.23 -9.81 12.59
N CYS A 19 -4.18 -10.54 12.24
CA CYS A 19 -3.21 -10.18 11.22
C CYS A 19 -3.18 -11.17 10.05
N GLN A 20 -4.16 -12.07 9.96
CA GLN A 20 -4.27 -12.98 8.83
C GLN A 20 -4.56 -12.18 7.56
N VAL A 21 -3.77 -12.43 6.51
CA VAL A 21 -3.89 -11.71 5.23
C VAL A 21 -5.26 -11.92 4.60
N SER A 22 -5.86 -13.09 4.78
CA SER A 22 -7.21 -13.41 4.30
C SER A 22 -8.31 -12.54 4.92
N ASN A 23 -8.08 -12.00 6.12
CA ASN A 23 -9.10 -11.29 6.89
C ASN A 23 -8.98 -9.76 6.74
N ILE A 24 -7.94 -9.29 6.05
CA ILE A 24 -7.75 -7.87 5.74
C ILE A 24 -8.91 -7.38 4.86
N GLN A 25 -9.59 -6.36 5.36
CA GLN A 25 -10.66 -5.67 4.66
C GLN A 25 -10.08 -4.70 3.63
N VAL A 26 -10.70 -4.66 2.45
CA VAL A 26 -10.33 -3.78 1.34
C VAL A 26 -11.47 -2.83 1.00
N MET A 27 -11.20 -1.87 0.11
CA MET A 27 -12.14 -0.84 -0.29
C MET A 27 -13.43 -1.45 -0.86
N GLN A 28 -14.55 -1.17 -0.21
CA GLN A 28 -15.86 -1.64 -0.67
C GLN A 28 -16.29 -0.90 -1.93
N ASN A 29 -16.84 -1.63 -2.90
CA ASN A 29 -17.33 -1.08 -4.16
C ASN A 29 -16.28 -0.18 -4.85
N PHE A 30 -15.03 -0.65 -4.93
CA PHE A 30 -13.94 0.10 -5.53
C PHE A 30 -14.24 0.53 -6.98
N ASP A 31 -14.13 1.82 -7.23
CA ASP A 31 -14.33 2.44 -8.53
C ASP A 31 -12.98 2.74 -9.18
N ARG A 32 -12.56 1.88 -10.11
CA ARG A 32 -11.29 2.01 -10.84
C ARG A 32 -11.22 3.30 -11.67
N SER A 33 -12.36 3.81 -12.15
CA SER A 33 -12.41 5.02 -12.96
C SER A 33 -12.13 6.25 -12.12
N ARG A 34 -12.68 6.32 -10.90
CA ARG A 34 -12.37 7.40 -9.94
C ARG A 34 -10.95 7.33 -9.39
N TYR A 35 -10.35 6.14 -9.36
CA TYR A 35 -8.98 5.94 -8.88
C TYR A 35 -7.90 6.41 -9.87
N THR A 36 -8.26 6.63 -11.13
CA THR A 36 -7.34 7.10 -12.18
C THR A 36 -6.66 8.41 -11.82
N GLY A 37 -5.58 8.72 -12.53
CA GLY A 37 -4.81 9.94 -12.33
C GLY A 37 -3.53 9.72 -11.53
N ARG A 38 -2.94 10.85 -11.15
CA ARG A 38 -1.65 10.89 -10.45
C ARG A 38 -1.80 10.69 -8.95
N TRP A 39 -0.88 9.94 -8.37
CA TRP A 39 -0.78 9.65 -6.95
C TRP A 39 0.68 9.77 -6.49
N TYR A 40 0.91 10.56 -5.44
CA TYR A 40 2.23 10.75 -4.82
C TYR A 40 2.33 9.86 -3.61
N ALA A 41 3.32 8.96 -3.55
CA ALA A 41 3.55 8.20 -2.33
C ALA A 41 4.15 9.13 -1.26
N VAL A 42 3.50 9.26 -0.11
CA VAL A 42 3.94 10.16 0.97
C VAL A 42 4.49 9.39 2.18
N ALA A 43 4.17 8.10 2.26
CA ALA A 43 4.80 7.17 3.18
C ALA A 43 4.78 5.74 2.61
N LYS A 44 5.70 4.89 3.06
CA LYS A 44 5.72 3.48 2.66
C LYS A 44 6.28 2.55 3.72
N LYS A 45 5.83 1.29 3.70
CA LYS A 45 6.44 0.14 4.37
C LYS A 45 7.19 -0.65 3.32
N ASP A 46 8.46 -0.95 3.60
CA ASP A 46 9.36 -1.64 2.66
C ASP A 46 9.21 -3.16 2.69
N PRO A 47 9.21 -3.84 1.53
CA PRO A 47 9.40 -5.29 1.48
C PRO A 47 10.89 -5.63 1.70
N VAL A 48 11.21 -6.92 1.72
CA VAL A 48 12.59 -7.38 1.66
C VAL A 48 13.14 -7.17 0.23
N GLY A 49 14.38 -6.69 0.13
CA GLY A 49 15.10 -6.55 -1.13
C GLY A 49 15.05 -5.15 -1.75
N LEU A 50 15.44 -5.07 -3.03
CA LEU A 50 15.54 -3.81 -3.76
C LEU A 50 14.13 -3.24 -4.04
N PHE A 51 13.92 -1.97 -3.68
CA PHE A 51 12.65 -1.28 -3.83
C PHE A 51 12.83 0.22 -4.05
N LEU A 52 11.81 0.90 -4.59
CA LEU A 52 11.84 2.35 -4.80
C LEU A 52 12.07 3.08 -3.47
N LEU A 53 12.90 4.11 -3.46
CA LEU A 53 13.33 4.80 -2.24
C LEU A 53 12.48 6.02 -1.91
N ASP A 54 12.40 6.97 -2.84
CA ASP A 54 11.65 8.22 -2.73
C ASP A 54 11.33 8.82 -4.11
N ASN A 55 10.72 10.00 -4.13
CA ASN A 55 10.18 10.64 -5.34
C ASN A 55 9.22 9.71 -6.10
N VAL A 56 8.48 8.88 -5.35
CA VAL A 56 7.65 7.82 -5.92
C VAL A 56 6.30 8.37 -6.32
N VAL A 57 6.05 8.40 -7.63
CA VAL A 57 4.79 8.86 -8.22
C VAL A 57 4.22 7.76 -9.09
N ALA A 58 2.94 7.47 -8.92
CA ALA A 58 2.19 6.54 -9.76
C ALA A 58 1.14 7.29 -10.57
N GLN A 59 0.93 6.86 -11.80
CA GLN A 59 -0.08 7.35 -12.71
C GLN A 59 -0.94 6.16 -13.13
N PHE A 60 -2.18 6.13 -12.67
CA PHE A 60 -3.14 5.08 -13.00
C PHE A 60 -4.02 5.50 -14.16
N SER A 61 -4.32 4.55 -15.05
CA SER A 61 -5.15 4.74 -16.22
C SER A 61 -6.06 3.53 -16.42
N VAL A 62 -7.27 3.76 -16.93
CA VAL A 62 -8.22 2.72 -17.31
C VAL A 62 -8.56 2.93 -18.78
N ASP A 63 -8.44 1.88 -19.59
CA ASP A 63 -8.77 1.96 -21.02
C ASP A 63 -10.26 1.73 -21.30
N GLU A 64 -10.66 1.83 -22.57
CA GLU A 64 -12.05 1.64 -23.01
C GLU A 64 -12.61 0.25 -22.70
N SER A 65 -11.75 -0.75 -22.55
CA SER A 65 -12.14 -2.11 -22.15
C SER A 65 -12.31 -2.26 -20.64
N GLY A 66 -12.05 -1.21 -19.86
CA GLY A 66 -12.08 -1.22 -18.40
C GLY A 66 -10.81 -1.78 -17.77
N LYS A 67 -9.76 -2.07 -18.55
CA LYS A 67 -8.50 -2.61 -18.03
C LYS A 67 -7.69 -1.51 -17.38
N MET A 68 -7.29 -1.74 -16.13
CA MET A 68 -6.43 -0.82 -15.40
C MET A 68 -4.95 -1.06 -15.72
N THR A 69 -4.19 0.02 -15.81
CA THR A 69 -2.74 0.04 -15.99
C THR A 69 -2.14 1.15 -15.12
N ALA A 70 -0.84 1.06 -14.84
CA ALA A 70 -0.11 2.11 -14.16
C ALA A 70 1.28 2.30 -14.75
N ALA A 71 1.75 3.55 -14.72
CA ALA A 71 3.16 3.88 -14.81
C ALA A 71 3.59 4.43 -13.45
N ALA A 72 4.77 4.04 -12.98
CA ALA A 72 5.34 4.58 -11.75
C ALA A 72 6.79 4.99 -11.99
N HIS A 73 7.22 6.08 -11.37
CA HIS A 73 8.63 6.44 -11.33
C HIS A 73 9.06 6.73 -9.91
N GLY A 74 10.36 6.58 -9.65
CA GLY A 74 10.96 6.93 -8.37
C GLY A 74 12.45 6.66 -8.33
N ARG A 75 13.12 7.27 -7.37
CA ARG A 75 14.55 7.07 -7.16
C ARG A 75 14.82 5.67 -6.63
N VAL A 76 15.82 5.01 -7.17
CA VAL A 76 16.32 3.71 -6.73
C VAL A 76 17.84 3.75 -6.67
N ILE A 77 18.41 2.98 -5.74
CA ILE A 77 19.85 2.72 -5.70
C ILE A 77 20.07 1.28 -6.13
N ILE A 78 20.73 1.10 -7.27
CA ILE A 78 21.16 -0.21 -7.76
C ILE A 78 22.66 -0.41 -7.46
N LEU A 79 23.13 -1.63 -7.70
CA LEU A 79 24.50 -2.12 -7.44
C LEU A 79 25.58 -1.02 -7.57
N ASN A 80 26.52 -0.99 -6.63
CA ASN A 80 27.61 0.00 -6.53
C ASN A 80 27.14 1.45 -6.26
N ASN A 81 26.07 1.65 -5.49
CA ASN A 81 25.53 2.96 -5.14
C ASN A 81 25.16 3.82 -6.36
N TRP A 82 24.75 3.18 -7.45
CA TRP A 82 24.29 3.91 -8.61
C TRP A 82 22.85 4.36 -8.38
N GLU A 83 22.66 5.66 -8.14
CA GLU A 83 21.35 6.27 -8.04
C GLU A 83 20.78 6.60 -9.42
N MET A 84 19.51 6.24 -9.64
CA MET A 84 18.80 6.61 -10.87
C MET A 84 17.29 6.70 -10.61
N CYS A 85 16.56 7.21 -11.60
CA CYS A 85 15.10 7.18 -11.60
C CYS A 85 14.62 5.98 -12.41
N ALA A 86 14.01 5.01 -11.72
CA ALA A 86 13.40 3.87 -12.36
C ALA A 86 12.05 4.27 -12.93
N ASN A 87 11.80 3.94 -14.20
CA ASN A 87 10.48 4.00 -14.81
C ASN A 87 9.91 2.58 -14.87
N MET A 88 8.79 2.37 -14.21
CA MET A 88 8.11 1.10 -14.04
C MET A 88 6.73 1.15 -14.67
N PHE A 89 6.26 0.02 -15.17
CA PHE A 89 4.94 -0.15 -15.75
C PHE A 89 4.25 -1.33 -15.08
N GLY A 90 2.92 -1.27 -15.01
CA GLY A 90 2.08 -2.29 -14.41
C GLY A 90 0.78 -2.50 -15.18
N THR A 91 0.38 -3.76 -15.31
CA THR A 91 -0.96 -4.15 -15.75
C THR A 91 -1.66 -4.90 -14.63
N PHE A 92 -2.96 -4.64 -14.45
CA PHE A 92 -3.75 -5.24 -13.38
C PHE A 92 -4.73 -6.26 -13.97
N GLU A 93 -4.69 -7.47 -13.44
CA GLU A 93 -5.67 -8.51 -13.69
C GLU A 93 -6.71 -8.53 -12.57
N ASP A 94 -7.98 -8.61 -12.96
CA ASP A 94 -9.11 -8.56 -12.06
C ASP A 94 -9.24 -9.85 -11.22
N THR A 95 -9.70 -9.69 -9.98
CA THR A 95 -10.12 -10.80 -9.12
C THR A 95 -11.61 -10.66 -8.79
N PRO A 96 -12.26 -11.65 -8.13
CA PRO A 96 -13.65 -11.50 -7.71
C PRO A 96 -13.93 -10.32 -6.78
N ASP A 97 -12.91 -9.83 -6.06
CA ASP A 97 -12.98 -8.64 -5.24
C ASP A 97 -12.51 -7.42 -6.06
N PRO A 98 -13.35 -6.39 -6.26
CA PRO A 98 -13.02 -5.28 -7.14
C PRO A 98 -11.85 -4.42 -6.66
N ALA A 99 -11.46 -4.51 -5.37
CA ALA A 99 -10.34 -3.77 -4.81
C ALA A 99 -9.03 -4.58 -4.76
N LYS A 100 -9.06 -5.86 -5.19
CA LYS A 100 -7.89 -6.74 -5.22
C LYS A 100 -7.55 -7.07 -6.66
N PHE A 101 -6.30 -6.83 -7.03
CA PHE A 101 -5.77 -7.11 -8.36
C PHE A 101 -4.51 -7.97 -8.27
N LYS A 102 -4.23 -8.72 -9.34
CA LYS A 102 -2.90 -9.26 -9.60
C LYS A 102 -2.16 -8.28 -10.51
N MET A 103 -1.09 -7.68 -9.99
CA MET A 103 -0.28 -6.71 -10.72
C MET A 103 0.93 -7.40 -11.34
N ARG A 104 1.01 -7.40 -12.67
CA ARG A 104 2.24 -7.72 -13.39
C ARG A 104 3.00 -6.45 -13.67
N TYR A 105 4.25 -6.35 -13.23
CA TYR A 105 5.07 -5.15 -13.35
C TYR A 105 6.41 -5.41 -14.04
N TRP A 106 6.96 -4.39 -14.69
CA TRP A 106 8.29 -4.42 -15.32
C TRP A 106 8.87 -3.01 -15.43
N GLY A 107 10.19 -2.90 -15.46
CA GLY A 107 10.85 -1.63 -15.73
C GLY A 107 11.07 -1.34 -17.22
N ALA A 108 11.24 -0.07 -17.56
CA ALA A 108 11.55 0.39 -18.92
C ALA A 108 12.89 -0.13 -19.46
N ALA A 109 13.82 -0.43 -18.56
CA ALA A 109 15.13 -0.98 -18.87
C ALA A 109 15.25 -2.42 -18.35
N SER A 110 15.98 -3.28 -19.06
CA SER A 110 16.08 -4.72 -18.77
C SER A 110 16.75 -5.05 -17.43
N TYR A 111 17.52 -4.14 -16.86
CA TYR A 111 18.14 -4.29 -15.54
C TYR A 111 17.21 -3.93 -14.37
N LEU A 112 16.04 -3.37 -14.66
CA LEU A 112 15.01 -3.12 -13.65
C LEU A 112 14.17 -4.39 -13.43
N GLN A 113 13.57 -4.49 -12.25
CA GLN A 113 12.82 -5.69 -11.87
C GLN A 113 11.58 -5.90 -12.74
N THR A 114 11.24 -7.18 -12.94
CA THR A 114 9.94 -7.64 -13.44
C THR A 114 9.39 -8.65 -12.46
N GLY A 115 8.06 -8.72 -12.31
CA GLY A 115 7.45 -9.61 -11.34
C GLY A 115 5.93 -9.54 -11.33
N ASN A 116 5.35 -10.29 -10.40
CA ASN A 116 3.92 -10.27 -10.11
C ASN A 116 3.75 -10.07 -8.60
N ASP A 117 2.92 -9.11 -8.24
CA ASP A 117 2.56 -8.83 -6.85
C ASP A 117 1.03 -8.75 -6.74
N ASP A 118 0.49 -9.03 -5.55
CA ASP A 118 -0.85 -8.59 -5.20
C ASP A 118 -0.90 -7.06 -5.13
N HIS A 119 -1.99 -6.46 -5.59
CA HIS A 119 -2.22 -5.02 -5.48
C HIS A 119 -3.61 -4.78 -4.90
N TRP A 120 -3.67 -4.50 -3.60
CA TRP A 120 -4.93 -4.30 -2.89
C TRP A 120 -5.10 -2.84 -2.53
N VAL A 121 -6.27 -2.29 -2.82
CA VAL A 121 -6.68 -0.97 -2.35
C VAL A 121 -7.41 -1.17 -1.01
N ILE A 122 -6.73 -0.86 0.09
CA ILE A 122 -7.27 -1.01 1.45
C ILE A 122 -8.37 0.02 1.71
N ASP A 123 -8.10 1.27 1.34
CA ASP A 123 -9.02 2.38 1.55
C ASP A 123 -8.64 3.55 0.64
N THR A 124 -9.63 4.32 0.19
CA THR A 124 -9.40 5.55 -0.59
C THR A 124 -10.66 6.40 -0.63
N ASP A 125 -10.49 7.72 -0.59
CA ASP A 125 -11.56 8.66 -0.94
C ASP A 125 -11.49 9.11 -2.41
N TYR A 126 -10.59 8.52 -3.20
CA TYR A 126 -10.26 8.83 -4.60
C TYR A 126 -9.63 10.21 -4.84
N ASP A 127 -10.01 11.20 -4.03
CA ASP A 127 -9.75 12.61 -4.29
C ASP A 127 -8.60 13.18 -3.45
N ASN A 128 -8.18 12.51 -2.37
CA ASN A 128 -7.12 13.01 -1.48
C ASN A 128 -6.11 11.95 -1.05
N TYR A 129 -6.57 10.75 -0.69
CA TYR A 129 -5.70 9.69 -0.17
C TYR A 129 -6.04 8.31 -0.73
N ALA A 130 -5.05 7.42 -0.73
CA ALA A 130 -5.26 6.00 -0.93
C ALA A 130 -4.24 5.18 -0.13
N ILE A 131 -4.65 3.99 0.29
CA ILE A 131 -3.83 3.07 1.07
C ILE A 131 -3.73 1.78 0.28
N HIS A 132 -2.52 1.50 -0.19
CA HIS A 132 -2.21 0.31 -0.95
C HIS A 132 -1.61 -0.77 -0.05
N TYR A 133 -1.87 -2.05 -0.30
CA TYR A 133 -1.23 -3.16 0.39
C TYR A 133 -0.88 -4.28 -0.59
N SER A 134 0.25 -4.94 -0.33
CA SER A 134 0.66 -6.15 -1.01
C SER A 134 1.35 -7.08 -0.02
N CYS A 135 1.05 -8.37 -0.12
CA CYS A 135 1.79 -9.42 0.58
C CYS A 135 2.43 -10.35 -0.45
N ARG A 136 3.76 -10.44 -0.44
CA ARG A 136 4.56 -11.29 -1.33
C ARG A 136 4.68 -12.71 -0.80
N GLU A 137 4.76 -12.84 0.52
CA GLU A 137 4.94 -14.12 1.19
C GLU A 137 4.02 -14.19 2.43
N VAL A 138 3.16 -15.20 2.45
CA VAL A 138 2.26 -15.49 3.57
C VAL A 138 2.89 -16.61 4.40
N ASP A 139 2.98 -16.41 5.71
CA ASP A 139 3.51 -17.38 6.66
C ASP A 139 2.51 -18.53 6.91
N LEU A 140 2.96 -19.60 7.58
CA LEU A 140 2.17 -20.79 7.89
C LEU A 140 0.94 -20.49 8.74
N ASP A 141 0.99 -19.44 9.57
CA ASP A 141 -0.14 -18.99 10.40
C ASP A 141 -1.12 -18.06 9.67
N GLY A 142 -0.85 -17.76 8.39
CA GLY A 142 -1.65 -16.90 7.53
C GLY A 142 -1.30 -15.41 7.62
N THR A 143 -0.32 -15.03 8.44
CA THR A 143 0.17 -13.64 8.52
C THR A 143 1.12 -13.30 7.37
N CYS A 144 1.38 -12.01 7.14
CA CYS A 144 2.27 -11.59 6.06
C CYS A 144 3.74 -11.54 6.51
N LEU A 145 4.58 -12.40 5.93
CA LEU A 145 6.01 -12.48 6.21
C LEU A 145 6.79 -11.38 5.47
N ASP A 146 6.56 -11.28 4.15
CA ASP A 146 7.08 -10.19 3.32
C ASP A 146 5.94 -9.49 2.60
N GLY A 147 5.88 -8.17 2.76
CA GLY A 147 4.82 -7.35 2.19
C GLY A 147 5.20 -5.89 2.18
N TYR A 148 4.48 -5.08 1.42
CA TYR A 148 4.76 -3.66 1.33
C TYR A 148 3.46 -2.87 1.22
N SER A 149 3.57 -1.58 1.49
CA SER A 149 2.41 -0.70 1.44
C SER A 149 2.84 0.72 1.12
N PHE A 150 1.99 1.41 0.37
CA PHE A 150 2.12 2.82 0.10
C PHE A 150 0.92 3.56 0.69
N ILE A 151 1.19 4.72 1.28
CA ILE A 151 0.20 5.76 1.50
C ILE A 151 0.35 6.75 0.37
N PHE A 152 -0.65 6.82 -0.49
CA PHE A 152 -0.71 7.76 -1.59
C PHE A 152 -1.51 9.00 -1.19
N SER A 153 -1.14 10.13 -1.77
CA SER A 153 -1.89 11.38 -1.73
C SER A 153 -2.02 11.98 -3.12
N ARG A 154 -3.10 12.72 -3.37
CA ARG A 154 -3.18 13.61 -4.53
C ARG A 154 -2.26 14.83 -4.41
N HIS A 155 -1.73 15.11 -3.21
CA HIS A 155 -0.81 16.21 -2.94
C HIS A 155 0.58 15.71 -2.53
N PRO A 156 1.68 16.19 -3.15
CA PRO A 156 3.03 15.75 -2.82
C PRO A 156 3.48 16.14 -1.41
N THR A 157 2.83 17.14 -0.81
CA THR A 157 3.14 17.66 0.54
C THR A 157 2.69 16.73 1.67
N GLY A 158 1.79 15.79 1.40
CA GLY A 158 1.29 14.86 2.42
C GLY A 158 -0.23 14.76 2.48
N LEU A 159 -0.69 14.06 3.52
CA LEU A 159 -2.11 13.88 3.83
C LEU A 159 -2.69 15.07 4.59
N ARG A 160 -3.99 15.34 4.39
CA ARG A 160 -4.75 16.26 5.25
C ARG A 160 -4.81 15.71 6.69
N PRO A 161 -4.98 16.56 7.71
CA PRO A 161 -5.04 16.13 9.10
C PRO A 161 -6.09 15.03 9.37
N GLU A 162 -7.25 15.11 8.75
CA GLU A 162 -8.34 14.12 8.86
C GLU A 162 -7.94 12.75 8.26
N ASP A 163 -7.26 12.75 7.12
CA ASP A 163 -6.82 11.53 6.43
C ASP A 163 -5.69 10.83 7.21
N GLN A 164 -4.87 11.58 7.96
CA GLN A 164 -3.80 10.99 8.78
C GLN A 164 -4.34 10.07 9.87
N LYS A 165 -5.52 10.38 10.44
CA LYS A 165 -6.19 9.52 11.41
C LYS A 165 -6.67 8.22 10.76
N ILE A 166 -7.28 8.34 9.58
CA ILE A 166 -7.74 7.18 8.78
C ILE A 166 -6.54 6.29 8.43
N ALA A 167 -5.47 6.87 7.88
CA ALA A 167 -4.26 6.15 7.53
C ALA A 167 -3.64 5.45 8.74
N THR A 168 -3.59 6.09 9.91
CA THR A 168 -3.10 5.46 11.15
C THR A 168 -3.93 4.25 11.54
N ASN A 169 -5.26 4.34 11.45
CA ASN A 169 -6.16 3.22 11.75
C ASN A 169 -5.99 2.08 10.75
N LYS A 170 -5.96 2.36 9.44
CA LYS A 170 -5.76 1.34 8.41
C LYS A 170 -4.40 0.67 8.51
N LYS A 171 -3.34 1.40 8.86
CA LYS A 171 -2.02 0.82 9.17
C LYS A 171 -2.09 -0.18 10.32
N LYS A 172 -2.91 0.11 11.35
CA LYS A 172 -3.16 -0.83 12.43
C LYS A 172 -3.92 -2.04 11.92
N GLU A 173 -5.02 -1.86 11.19
CA GLU A 173 -5.84 -2.97 10.66
C GLU A 173 -5.05 -3.95 9.78
N ILE A 174 -4.06 -3.47 9.01
CA ILE A 174 -3.19 -4.33 8.18
C ILE A 174 -1.87 -4.73 8.88
N CYS A 175 -1.76 -4.52 10.19
CA CYS A 175 -0.62 -4.92 11.03
C CYS A 175 0.74 -4.31 10.62
N PHE A 176 0.72 -3.16 9.96
CA PHE A 176 1.90 -2.40 9.53
C PHE A 176 2.10 -1.08 10.31
N LEU A 177 1.33 -0.82 11.36
CA LEU A 177 1.55 0.34 12.23
C LEU A 177 2.98 0.37 12.76
N GLY A 178 3.62 1.54 12.72
CA GLY A 178 5.02 1.72 13.13
C GLY A 178 6.08 1.23 12.13
N LYS A 179 5.68 0.58 11.02
CA LYS A 179 6.60 0.04 10.00
C LYS A 179 6.79 0.96 8.78
N TYR A 180 6.13 2.13 8.76
CA TYR A 180 6.21 3.07 7.64
C TYR A 180 7.29 4.11 7.86
N ARG A 181 7.97 4.49 6.78
CA ARG A 181 8.79 5.70 6.69
C ARG A 181 8.17 6.72 5.75
N ARG A 182 8.54 8.00 5.90
CA ARG A 182 8.13 9.04 4.95
C ARG A 182 8.81 8.84 3.59
N VAL A 183 8.12 9.30 2.55
CA VAL A 183 8.63 9.38 1.18
C VAL A 183 8.75 10.85 0.82
N GLY A 184 9.96 11.32 0.55
CA GLY A 184 10.22 12.69 0.14
C GLY A 184 9.98 12.90 -1.35
N HIS A 185 9.52 14.09 -1.72
CA HIS A 185 9.42 14.55 -3.11
C HIS A 185 10.31 15.78 -3.24
N THR A 186 11.52 15.56 -3.76
CA THR A 186 12.59 16.58 -3.86
C THR A 186 12.80 17.07 -5.29
N GLY A 187 12.06 16.52 -6.26
CA GLY A 187 12.22 16.83 -7.68
C GLY A 187 13.39 16.09 -8.34
N PHE A 188 14.04 15.14 -7.65
CA PHE A 188 15.22 14.42 -8.16
C PHE A 188 14.95 13.79 -9.54
N CYS A 189 13.77 13.18 -9.71
CA CYS A 189 13.38 12.54 -10.97
C CYS A 189 12.75 13.48 -12.01
N GLU A 190 12.50 14.74 -11.67
CA GLU A 190 12.03 15.76 -12.62
C GLU A 190 13.20 16.50 -13.29
N SER A 191 14.35 16.52 -12.61
CA SER A 191 15.58 17.17 -13.08
C SER A 191 16.59 16.22 -13.75
N SER A 192 16.26 14.92 -13.85
CA SER A 192 17.17 13.87 -14.34
C SER A 192 16.92 13.50 -15.80
#